data_AF-A0AAE4AN88-F1
#
_entry.id   AF-A0AAE4AN88-F1
#
_cell.length_a   1.000
_cell.length_b   1.000
_cell.length_c   1.000
_cell.angle_alpha   90.00
_cell.angle_beta   90.00
_cell.angle_gamma   90.00
#
_symmetry.space_group_name_H-M   'P 1'
#
loop_
_entity.id
_entity.type
_entity.pdbx_description
1 polymer ?
#
loop_
_entity_poly.entity_id
_entity_poly.type
_entity_poly.pdbx_seq_one_letter_code
_entity_poly.pdbx_strand_id
1 'polypeptide(L)'
;MMTNKERNELIAQKLNEGMSLSDVQKLLSDEHGLRMTFLDLRLIAADLSVDWQKHDKPKTPAPAAVVAAPAADAGAGETDALTEAEDAYDEDDDEVEDGGAEDDEVAAAREGDADDDATDADDDGSGTRVTLDAQPRRGTAMSGAVRFASGLHGGWYMDQTGRLGLQLAEGQDAQPSEDDIRLFQTKLSALLQKMQDDLAREAAEGKTKVDVSPVVRPGAMFSGDVEFASGAKGEWTLDQSGRLGFQLGEGSAKPTPRDMQLFQMELQRVLQSKGL
;
A
#
# COMPACT_ATOMS: atom_id res chain seq x y z
N MET A 1 34.59 -11.91 -25.94
CA MET A 1 33.29 -11.26 -25.68
C MET A 1 32.21 -12.14 -26.27
N MET A 2 31.30 -12.63 -25.44
CA MET A 2 30.17 -13.44 -25.89
C MET A 2 29.19 -12.53 -26.64
N THR A 3 28.73 -12.96 -27.81
CA THR A 3 27.76 -12.19 -28.60
C THR A 3 26.35 -12.31 -28.01
N ASN A 4 25.47 -11.36 -28.34
CA ASN A 4 24.07 -11.40 -27.87
C ASN A 4 23.35 -12.70 -28.26
N LYS A 5 23.70 -13.28 -29.41
CA LYS A 5 23.13 -14.54 -29.87
C LYS A 5 23.57 -15.71 -28.98
N GLU A 6 24.87 -15.82 -28.74
CA GLU A 6 25.43 -16.87 -27.88
C GLU A 6 24.89 -16.75 -26.44
N ARG A 7 24.76 -15.53 -25.92
CA ARG A 7 24.15 -15.26 -24.61
C ARG A 7 22.72 -15.77 -24.52
N ASN A 8 21.91 -15.50 -25.55
CA ASN A 8 20.51 -15.91 -25.59
C ASN A 8 20.37 -17.45 -25.71
N GLU A 9 21.24 -18.10 -26.49
CA GLU A 9 21.30 -19.57 -26.58
C GLU A 9 21.68 -20.20 -25.23
N LEU A 10 22.65 -19.64 -24.52
CA LEU A 10 23.05 -20.11 -23.20
C LEU A 10 21.91 -19.95 -22.16
N ILE A 11 21.19 -18.82 -22.20
CA ILE A 11 20.03 -18.57 -21.33
C ILE A 11 18.94 -19.62 -21.61
N ALA A 12 18.58 -19.83 -22.88
CA ALA A 12 17.58 -20.84 -23.25
C ALA A 12 18.01 -22.25 -22.83
N GLN A 13 19.28 -22.61 -23.00
CA GLN A 13 19.81 -23.91 -22.61
C GLN A 13 19.72 -24.10 -21.09
N LYS A 14 20.21 -23.15 -20.29
CA LYS A 14 20.21 -23.27 -18.83
C LYS A 14 18.82 -23.25 -18.23
N LEU A 15 17.92 -22.46 -18.81
CA LEU A 15 16.51 -22.49 -18.44
C LEU A 15 15.88 -23.83 -18.83
N ASN A 16 16.17 -24.43 -19.99
CA ASN A 16 15.65 -25.78 -20.29
C ASN A 16 16.26 -26.90 -19.43
N GLU A 17 17.45 -26.68 -18.87
CA GLU A 17 18.11 -27.59 -17.91
C GLU A 17 17.49 -27.55 -16.49
N GLY A 18 16.49 -26.68 -16.22
CA GLY A 18 15.86 -26.59 -14.90
C GLY A 18 16.43 -25.49 -14.00
N MET A 19 17.39 -24.69 -14.48
CA MET A 19 18.10 -23.70 -13.68
C MET A 19 17.23 -22.46 -13.44
N SER A 20 17.31 -21.88 -12.23
CA SER A 20 16.56 -20.65 -11.93
C SER A 20 17.17 -19.44 -12.63
N LEU A 21 16.35 -18.43 -12.94
CA LEU A 21 16.79 -17.17 -13.54
C LEU A 21 17.92 -16.49 -12.76
N SER A 22 17.89 -16.60 -11.43
CA SER A 22 18.90 -16.03 -10.53
C SER A 22 20.25 -16.75 -10.66
N ASP A 23 20.23 -18.07 -10.86
CA ASP A 23 21.44 -18.87 -11.04
C ASP A 23 22.05 -18.64 -12.43
N VAL A 24 21.21 -18.50 -13.47
CA VAL A 24 21.65 -18.10 -14.81
C VAL A 24 22.26 -16.69 -14.80
N GLN A 25 21.68 -15.75 -14.04
CA GLN A 25 22.21 -14.40 -13.89
C GLN A 25 23.60 -14.38 -13.25
N LYS A 26 23.82 -15.21 -12.23
CA LYS A 26 25.14 -15.37 -11.58
C LYS A 26 26.15 -16.01 -12.54
N LEU A 27 25.77 -17.09 -13.23
CA LEU A 27 26.65 -17.77 -14.19
C LEU A 27 27.13 -16.82 -15.31
N LEU A 28 26.22 -16.01 -15.86
CA LEU A 28 26.58 -15.00 -16.88
C LEU A 28 27.51 -13.91 -16.34
N SER A 29 27.36 -13.55 -15.07
CA SER A 29 28.22 -12.55 -14.42
C SER A 29 29.61 -13.12 -14.10
N ASP A 30 29.68 -14.36 -13.63
CA ASP A 30 30.91 -15.01 -13.14
C ASP A 30 31.75 -15.60 -14.28
N GLU A 31 31.16 -16.31 -15.24
CA GLU A 31 31.89 -16.91 -16.37
C GLU A 31 32.16 -15.92 -17.50
N HIS A 32 31.23 -15.00 -17.75
CA HIS A 32 31.27 -14.14 -18.93
C HIS A 32 31.42 -12.65 -18.62
N GLY A 33 31.43 -12.26 -17.33
CA GLY A 33 31.57 -10.86 -16.91
C GLY A 33 30.36 -9.99 -17.27
N LEU A 34 29.24 -10.60 -17.68
CA LEU A 34 28.05 -9.92 -18.16
C LEU A 34 27.06 -9.70 -17.02
N ARG A 35 27.13 -8.52 -16.40
CA ARG A 35 26.12 -8.09 -15.42
C ARG A 35 24.83 -7.70 -16.14
N MET A 36 23.83 -8.56 -16.04
CA MET A 36 22.50 -8.31 -16.59
C MET A 36 21.48 -8.22 -15.44
N THR A 37 20.50 -7.33 -15.57
CA THR A 37 19.45 -7.23 -14.55
C THR A 37 18.48 -8.39 -14.67
N PHE A 38 17.82 -8.75 -13.56
CA PHE A 38 16.79 -9.78 -13.57
C PHE A 38 15.66 -9.48 -14.57
N LEU A 39 15.34 -8.20 -14.76
CA LEU A 39 14.35 -7.73 -15.73
C LEU A 39 14.79 -8.01 -17.16
N ASP A 40 16.04 -7.70 -17.50
CA ASP A 40 16.59 -7.95 -18.84
C ASP A 40 16.62 -9.46 -19.14
N LEU A 41 16.97 -10.27 -18.15
CA LEU A 41 17.02 -11.72 -18.28
C LEU A 41 15.60 -12.31 -18.45
N ARG A 42 14.62 -11.81 -17.70
CA ARG A 42 13.20 -12.18 -17.88
C ARG A 42 12.67 -11.74 -19.23
N LEU A 43 13.04 -10.57 -19.73
CA LEU A 43 12.62 -10.07 -21.03
C LEU A 43 13.19 -10.93 -22.17
N ILE A 44 14.48 -11.28 -22.10
CA ILE A 44 15.14 -12.16 -23.07
C ILE A 44 14.56 -13.57 -23.01
N ALA A 45 14.33 -14.09 -21.81
CA ALA A 45 13.75 -15.42 -21.62
C ALA A 45 12.26 -15.49 -22.00
N ALA A 46 11.56 -14.37 -22.12
CA ALA A 46 10.19 -14.32 -22.64
C ALA A 46 10.14 -14.37 -24.19
N ASP A 47 11.19 -13.85 -24.84
CA ASP A 47 11.37 -13.91 -26.29
C ASP A 47 11.86 -15.30 -26.74
N LEU A 48 12.61 -15.97 -25.87
CA LEU A 48 13.00 -17.37 -26.03
C LEU A 48 11.83 -18.25 -25.56
N SER A 49 11.34 -19.18 -26.38
CA SER A 49 10.25 -20.10 -25.97
C SER A 49 10.69 -21.07 -24.87
N VAL A 50 10.70 -20.60 -23.63
CA VAL A 50 11.10 -21.33 -22.42
C VAL A 50 9.85 -21.87 -21.72
N ASP A 51 9.88 -23.14 -21.33
CA ASP A 51 8.81 -23.81 -20.58
C ASP A 51 8.82 -23.38 -19.10
N TRP A 52 8.19 -22.24 -18.78
CA TRP A 52 8.11 -21.72 -17.41
C TRP A 52 7.30 -22.61 -16.45
N GLN A 53 6.41 -23.46 -16.97
CA GLN A 53 5.62 -24.42 -16.18
C GLN A 53 6.47 -25.51 -15.51
N LYS A 54 7.69 -25.79 -16.00
CA LYS A 54 8.61 -26.76 -15.37
C LYS A 54 9.48 -26.12 -14.28
N HIS A 55 9.47 -24.79 -14.17
CA HIS A 55 10.37 -24.00 -13.33
C HIS A 55 9.70 -23.44 -12.06
N ASP A 56 8.39 -23.59 -11.93
CA ASP A 56 7.65 -23.15 -10.76
C ASP A 56 7.62 -24.28 -9.72
N LYS A 57 8.71 -24.42 -8.95
CA LYS A 57 8.65 -25.19 -7.70
C LYS A 57 8.07 -24.29 -6.60
N PRO A 58 7.17 -24.83 -5.77
CA PRO A 58 6.46 -24.06 -4.77
C PRO A 58 7.42 -23.39 -3.78
N LYS A 59 7.14 -22.13 -3.48
CA LYS A 59 7.80 -21.35 -2.43
C LYS A 59 7.48 -21.99 -1.08
N THR A 60 8.46 -22.67 -0.48
CA THR A 60 8.35 -23.14 0.91
C THR A 60 8.10 -21.93 1.83
N PRO A 61 7.03 -21.91 2.64
CA PRO A 61 6.83 -20.87 3.64
C PRO A 61 7.75 -21.07 4.86
N ALA A 62 7.92 -19.97 5.59
CA ALA A 62 8.95 -19.59 6.56
C ALA A 62 9.10 -20.49 7.82
N PRO A 63 10.03 -20.12 8.72
CA PRO A 63 9.49 -19.55 9.96
C PRO A 63 10.24 -18.30 10.46
N ALA A 64 9.46 -17.30 10.90
CA ALA A 64 9.82 -16.44 12.03
C ALA A 64 9.76 -17.32 13.30
N ALA A 65 10.54 -17.19 14.37
CA ALA A 65 11.46 -16.17 14.84
C ALA A 65 12.42 -16.84 15.84
N VAL A 66 13.64 -16.32 16.02
CA VAL A 66 14.25 -16.19 17.35
C VAL A 66 15.19 -15.00 17.37
N VAL A 67 14.97 -14.16 18.36
CA VAL A 67 15.83 -13.09 18.87
C VAL A 67 17.28 -13.54 19.03
N ALA A 68 18.21 -12.67 18.62
CA ALA A 68 19.48 -12.37 19.29
C ALA A 68 20.45 -11.71 18.29
N ALA A 69 20.58 -10.38 18.38
CA ALA A 69 21.91 -9.80 18.27
C ALA A 69 22.71 -10.28 19.50
N PRO A 70 24.03 -10.52 19.43
CA PRO A 70 24.94 -9.40 19.19
C PRO A 70 26.20 -9.71 18.36
N ALA A 71 26.86 -8.59 18.06
CA ALA A 71 28.30 -8.42 17.94
C ALA A 71 28.98 -8.82 16.62
N ALA A 72 29.46 -7.77 15.97
CA ALA A 72 30.44 -7.71 14.91
C ALA A 72 31.86 -8.02 15.41
N ASP A 73 32.68 -8.60 14.53
CA ASP A 73 34.12 -8.36 14.31
C ASP A 73 34.50 -9.23 13.07
N ALA A 74 35.32 -8.88 12.08
CA ALA A 74 36.33 -7.84 11.92
C ALA A 74 36.44 -7.48 10.44
N GLY A 75 36.54 -6.18 10.14
CA GLY A 75 36.99 -5.64 8.87
C GLY A 75 37.91 -4.46 9.16
N ALA A 76 39.21 -4.69 8.99
CA ALA A 76 40.30 -3.78 9.31
C ALA A 76 40.20 -2.40 8.61
N GLY A 77 40.63 -1.36 9.31
CA GLY A 77 40.87 -0.03 8.78
C GLY A 77 41.30 0.94 9.89
N GLU A 78 42.60 1.19 9.95
CA GLU A 78 43.32 2.16 10.79
C GLU A 78 42.63 3.51 11.00
N THR A 79 42.70 4.08 12.22
CA THR A 79 43.50 5.30 12.51
C THR A 79 43.51 5.62 14.02
N ASP A 80 44.73 5.76 14.53
CA ASP A 80 45.25 6.75 15.49
C ASP A 80 44.60 6.96 16.88
N ALA A 81 45.39 6.50 17.87
CA ALA A 81 45.57 6.92 19.25
C ALA A 81 45.04 8.29 19.71
N LEU A 82 44.54 8.34 20.96
CA LEU A 82 44.86 9.29 22.05
C LEU A 82 43.86 9.03 23.22
N THR A 83 44.28 8.26 24.23
CA THR A 83 44.74 8.70 25.58
C THR A 83 43.64 8.94 26.61
N GLU A 84 43.67 8.07 27.62
CA GLU A 84 43.44 8.24 29.07
C GLU A 84 43.02 9.61 29.61
N ALA A 85 42.03 9.58 30.51
CA ALA A 85 42.10 10.09 31.89
C ALA A 85 40.69 9.97 32.50
N GLU A 86 40.41 9.03 33.40
CA GLU A 86 40.71 9.06 34.85
C GLU A 86 39.50 9.49 35.69
N ASP A 87 39.47 8.93 36.89
CA ASP A 87 38.73 9.31 38.11
C ASP A 87 37.27 8.88 38.29
N ALA A 88 37.15 7.63 38.78
CA ALA A 88 36.79 7.29 40.17
C ALA A 88 35.89 8.26 40.95
N TYR A 89 34.80 7.73 41.54
CA TYR A 89 34.59 7.67 43.00
C TYR A 89 33.52 6.60 43.32
N ASP A 90 33.84 5.74 44.30
CA ASP A 90 32.98 4.82 45.06
C ASP A 90 31.79 5.58 45.73
N GLU A 91 30.84 5.02 46.50
CA GLU A 91 30.68 3.74 47.20
C GLU A 91 29.19 3.64 47.62
N ASP A 92 28.87 2.54 48.31
CA ASP A 92 27.73 2.31 49.20
C ASP A 92 26.42 1.86 48.52
N ASP A 93 26.12 0.55 48.50
CA ASP A 93 25.78 -0.33 49.64
C ASP A 93 24.42 0.05 50.22
N ASP A 94 23.40 -0.74 49.88
CA ASP A 94 22.67 -1.51 50.89
C ASP A 94 21.55 -2.30 50.20
N GLU A 95 21.76 -3.61 50.26
CA GLU A 95 20.86 -4.69 49.91
C GLU A 95 19.97 -4.98 51.12
N VAL A 96 18.65 -4.85 51.00
CA VAL A 96 17.73 -5.60 51.87
C VAL A 96 16.50 -6.07 51.09
N GLU A 97 16.56 -7.35 50.75
CA GLU A 97 15.45 -8.23 50.41
C GLU A 97 14.70 -8.60 51.71
N ASP A 98 13.37 -8.47 51.75
CA ASP A 98 12.54 -9.25 52.68
C ASP A 98 11.15 -9.51 52.09
N GLY A 99 11.01 -10.75 51.59
CA GLY A 99 10.00 -11.72 52.04
C GLY A 99 8.59 -11.26 52.42
N GLY A 100 7.63 -11.65 51.58
CA GLY A 100 6.68 -12.67 52.02
C GLY A 100 5.25 -12.26 52.41
N ALA A 101 4.33 -12.90 51.68
CA ALA A 101 3.08 -13.52 52.13
C ALA A 101 1.73 -12.80 51.92
N GLU A 102 1.04 -13.32 50.91
CA GLU A 102 -0.32 -13.92 50.92
C GLU A 102 -1.57 -13.11 51.36
N ASP A 103 -2.62 -13.34 50.56
CA ASP A 103 -4.07 -13.26 50.85
C ASP A 103 -4.78 -11.90 50.88
N ASP A 104 -5.73 -11.69 49.96
CA ASP A 104 -7.18 -11.80 50.22
C ASP A 104 -8.01 -11.13 49.10
N GLU A 105 -9.14 -11.76 48.80
CA GLU A 105 -10.15 -11.36 47.81
C GLU A 105 -10.78 -9.99 48.12
N VAL A 106 -11.20 -9.23 47.09
CA VAL A 106 -12.58 -8.68 47.00
C VAL A 106 -12.85 -8.00 45.65
N ALA A 107 -14.07 -8.26 45.18
CA ALA A 107 -14.71 -7.78 43.97
C ALA A 107 -14.78 -6.26 43.78
N ALA A 108 -14.76 -5.82 42.52
CA ALA A 108 -15.61 -4.72 42.05
C ALA A 108 -15.76 -4.76 40.53
N ALA A 109 -17.02 -4.81 40.10
CA ALA A 109 -17.46 -4.68 38.72
C ALA A 109 -16.95 -3.39 38.05
N ARG A 110 -16.61 -3.52 36.76
CA ARG A 110 -16.80 -2.41 35.82
C ARG A 110 -17.27 -2.97 34.49
N GLU A 111 -18.59 -3.03 34.38
CA GLU A 111 -19.29 -3.04 33.10
C GLU A 111 -18.83 -1.79 32.33
N GLY A 112 -18.16 -2.04 31.21
CA GLY A 112 -17.80 -1.07 30.19
C GLY A 112 -18.58 -1.43 28.94
N ASP A 113 -19.83 -1.01 28.97
CA ASP A 113 -20.76 -0.87 27.85
C ASP A 113 -20.02 -0.30 26.62
N ALA A 114 -19.92 -1.11 25.58
CA ALA A 114 -19.52 -0.70 24.25
C ALA A 114 -20.68 -1.03 23.31
N ASP A 115 -21.77 -0.28 23.47
CA ASP A 115 -22.66 0.08 22.37
C ASP A 115 -21.83 0.80 21.30
N ASP A 116 -21.38 0.07 20.27
CA ASP A 116 -21.35 0.60 18.91
C ASP A 116 -22.11 -0.39 18.04
N ASP A 117 -23.41 -0.14 18.06
CA ASP A 117 -24.46 -0.70 17.24
C ASP A 117 -24.14 -0.56 15.75
N ALA A 118 -23.40 -1.53 15.22
CA ALA A 118 -23.45 -1.88 13.82
C ALA A 118 -24.48 -2.98 13.59
N THR A 119 -25.73 -2.78 14.05
CA THR A 119 -26.87 -3.49 13.45
C THR A 119 -27.30 -2.73 12.20
N ASP A 120 -26.52 -2.89 11.11
CA ASP A 120 -27.08 -2.67 9.78
C ASP A 120 -28.02 -3.86 9.52
N ALA A 121 -29.25 -3.67 9.98
CA ALA A 121 -30.38 -4.55 9.79
C ALA A 121 -30.79 -4.56 8.31
N ASP A 122 -29.94 -5.17 7.49
CA ASP A 122 -30.26 -5.79 6.19
C ASP A 122 -29.27 -6.95 5.86
N ASP A 123 -28.46 -7.41 6.83
CA ASP A 123 -27.68 -8.64 6.69
C ASP A 123 -28.56 -9.85 7.03
N ASP A 124 -29.48 -10.18 6.12
CA ASP A 124 -29.83 -11.59 5.97
C ASP A 124 -28.54 -12.30 5.57
N GLY A 125 -27.95 -13.03 6.51
CA GLY A 125 -26.63 -13.66 6.43
C GLY A 125 -26.44 -14.70 5.32
N SER A 126 -27.22 -14.62 4.24
CA SER A 126 -27.13 -15.39 2.99
C SER A 126 -26.60 -14.58 1.80
N GLY A 127 -26.27 -13.29 1.95
CA GLY A 127 -25.97 -12.39 0.83
C GLY A 127 -24.49 -12.17 0.49
N THR A 128 -24.23 -11.73 -0.75
CA THR A 128 -22.89 -11.26 -1.18
C THR A 128 -22.42 -10.08 -0.32
N ARG A 129 -21.23 -10.16 0.27
CA ARG A 129 -20.63 -9.08 1.05
C ARG A 129 -19.50 -8.44 0.26
N VAL A 130 -19.46 -7.10 0.24
CA VAL A 130 -18.44 -6.32 -0.45
C VAL A 130 -17.83 -5.35 0.53
N THR A 131 -16.51 -5.30 0.59
CA THR A 131 -15.75 -4.33 1.37
C THR A 131 -14.88 -3.48 0.45
N LEU A 132 -14.44 -2.34 0.94
CA LEU A 132 -13.49 -1.47 0.27
C LEU A 132 -12.22 -1.36 1.12
N ASP A 133 -11.07 -1.45 0.47
CA ASP A 133 -9.77 -1.24 1.08
C ASP A 133 -9.55 0.27 1.30
N ALA A 134 -9.06 0.66 2.48
CA ALA A 134 -8.72 2.04 2.81
C ALA A 134 -7.59 2.61 1.92
N GLN A 135 -6.72 1.74 1.41
CA GLN A 135 -5.69 2.09 0.43
C GLN A 135 -5.89 1.27 -0.84
N PRO A 136 -6.06 1.91 -2.00
CA PRO A 136 -6.14 1.18 -3.25
C PRO A 136 -4.81 0.48 -3.53
N ARG A 137 -4.90 -0.76 -4.00
CA ARG A 137 -3.74 -1.55 -4.42
C ARG A 137 -2.99 -0.83 -5.55
N ARG A 138 -1.66 -1.08 -5.66
CA ARG A 138 -0.79 -0.39 -6.63
C ARG A 138 -1.35 -0.52 -8.06
N GLY A 139 -1.60 0.62 -8.72
CA GLY A 139 -2.14 0.67 -10.08
C GLY A 139 -3.68 0.67 -10.17
N THR A 140 -4.38 0.70 -9.04
CA THR A 140 -5.86 0.72 -8.98
C THR A 140 -6.34 2.07 -8.44
N ALA A 141 -7.53 2.50 -8.87
CA ALA A 141 -8.23 3.65 -8.30
C ALA A 141 -8.92 3.28 -6.99
N MET A 142 -9.51 2.07 -6.94
CA MET A 142 -10.20 1.52 -5.78
C MET A 142 -9.96 0.01 -5.73
N SER A 143 -9.90 -0.56 -4.53
CA SER A 143 -9.84 -2.01 -4.38
C SER A 143 -10.58 -2.43 -3.13
N GLY A 144 -10.90 -3.70 -3.02
CA GLY A 144 -11.58 -4.24 -1.86
C GLY A 144 -11.63 -5.75 -1.89
N ALA A 145 -12.38 -6.32 -0.95
CA ALA A 145 -12.69 -7.75 -0.94
C ALA A 145 -14.17 -7.98 -1.23
N VAL A 146 -14.48 -9.15 -1.75
CA VAL A 146 -15.85 -9.63 -1.97
C VAL A 146 -15.96 -11.07 -1.52
N ARG A 147 -17.09 -11.39 -0.89
CA ARG A 147 -17.51 -12.74 -0.53
C ARG A 147 -18.91 -12.95 -1.07
N PHE A 148 -19.05 -13.79 -2.09
CA PHE A 148 -20.32 -14.10 -2.71
C PHE A 148 -21.17 -15.01 -1.82
N ALA A 149 -22.48 -14.99 -2.06
CA ALA A 149 -23.43 -15.89 -1.40
C ALA A 149 -23.11 -17.36 -1.68
N SER A 150 -22.58 -17.67 -2.87
CA SER A 150 -22.07 -18.99 -3.26
C SER A 150 -20.84 -19.47 -2.47
N GLY A 151 -20.25 -18.63 -1.62
CA GLY A 151 -19.04 -18.93 -0.85
C GLY A 151 -17.73 -18.62 -1.59
N LEU A 152 -17.80 -18.26 -2.88
CA LEU A 152 -16.67 -17.70 -3.61
C LEU A 152 -16.23 -16.40 -2.97
N HIS A 153 -14.93 -16.12 -2.94
CA HIS A 153 -14.43 -14.87 -2.38
C HIS A 153 -13.12 -14.47 -3.04
N GLY A 154 -12.81 -13.17 -2.97
CA GLY A 154 -11.65 -12.65 -3.66
C GLY A 154 -11.44 -11.17 -3.41
N GLY A 155 -10.42 -10.63 -4.06
CA GLY A 155 -10.25 -9.20 -4.22
C GLY A 155 -11.04 -8.71 -5.42
N TRP A 156 -11.58 -7.50 -5.34
CA TRP A 156 -11.97 -6.74 -6.51
C TRP A 156 -11.12 -5.48 -6.59
N TYR A 157 -10.96 -4.96 -7.79
CA TYR A 157 -10.26 -3.69 -8.00
C TYR A 157 -10.85 -2.94 -9.18
N MET A 158 -10.77 -1.63 -9.13
CA MET A 158 -11.10 -0.74 -10.23
C MET A 158 -9.82 -0.07 -10.69
N ASP A 159 -9.48 -0.17 -11.97
CA ASP A 159 -8.34 0.56 -12.51
C ASP A 159 -8.62 2.06 -12.62
N GLN A 160 -7.61 2.85 -12.99
CA GLN A 160 -7.78 4.30 -13.18
C GLN A 160 -8.68 4.67 -14.36
N THR A 161 -8.99 3.71 -15.24
CA THR A 161 -9.92 3.88 -16.36
C THR A 161 -11.36 3.54 -16.00
N GLY A 162 -11.62 3.15 -14.74
CA GLY A 162 -12.93 2.76 -14.24
C GLY A 162 -13.33 1.32 -14.57
N ARG A 163 -12.40 0.47 -15.05
CA ARG A 163 -12.71 -0.96 -15.27
C ARG A 163 -12.63 -1.73 -13.96
N LEU A 164 -13.70 -2.47 -13.69
CA LEU A 164 -13.79 -3.40 -12.58
C LEU A 164 -13.15 -4.75 -12.94
N GLY A 165 -12.15 -5.15 -12.17
CA GLY A 165 -11.53 -6.47 -12.17
C GLY A 165 -11.92 -7.26 -10.93
N LEU A 166 -12.07 -8.57 -11.09
CA LEU A 166 -12.34 -9.52 -10.01
C LEU A 166 -11.21 -10.55 -9.95
N GLN A 167 -10.61 -10.71 -8.78
CA GLN A 167 -9.52 -11.64 -8.50
C GLN A 167 -9.97 -12.60 -7.40
N LEU A 168 -10.50 -13.75 -7.80
CA LEU A 168 -10.91 -14.80 -6.85
C LEU A 168 -9.70 -15.41 -6.14
N ALA A 169 -9.94 -16.00 -4.97
CA ALA A 169 -8.91 -16.67 -4.20
C ALA A 169 -8.34 -17.89 -4.97
N GLU A 170 -7.06 -18.17 -4.74
CA GLU A 170 -6.35 -19.25 -5.44
C GLU A 170 -6.98 -20.62 -5.12
N GLY A 171 -7.19 -21.43 -6.17
CA GLY A 171 -7.94 -22.70 -6.07
C GLY A 171 -9.45 -22.56 -6.28
N GLN A 172 -9.95 -21.36 -6.56
CA GLN A 172 -11.34 -21.12 -6.97
C GLN A 172 -11.42 -20.88 -8.48
N ASP A 173 -11.36 -21.96 -9.27
CA ASP A 173 -11.54 -21.89 -10.74
C ASP A 173 -13.02 -21.79 -11.16
N ALA A 174 -13.94 -21.86 -10.20
CA ALA A 174 -15.36 -21.69 -10.43
C ALA A 174 -15.69 -20.21 -10.67
N GLN A 175 -16.34 -19.94 -11.80
CA GLN A 175 -16.82 -18.60 -12.12
C GLN A 175 -18.01 -18.23 -11.20
N PRO A 176 -18.09 -16.99 -10.68
CA PRO A 176 -19.25 -16.56 -9.91
C PRO A 176 -20.50 -16.64 -10.76
N SER A 177 -21.61 -17.05 -10.13
CA SER A 177 -22.89 -17.15 -10.83
C SER A 177 -23.35 -15.78 -11.34
N GLU A 178 -24.24 -15.75 -12.33
CA GLU A 178 -24.75 -14.48 -12.86
C GLU A 178 -25.48 -13.66 -11.79
N ASP A 179 -26.21 -14.33 -10.89
CA ASP A 179 -26.88 -13.71 -9.76
C ASP A 179 -25.89 -13.13 -8.75
N ASP A 180 -24.81 -13.86 -8.45
CA ASP A 180 -23.71 -13.39 -7.61
C ASP A 180 -23.06 -12.12 -8.16
N ILE A 181 -22.80 -12.08 -9.48
CA ILE A 181 -22.20 -10.94 -10.17
C ILE A 181 -23.14 -9.73 -10.14
N ARG A 182 -24.45 -9.93 -10.38
CA ARG A 182 -25.45 -8.85 -10.31
C ARG A 182 -25.56 -8.28 -8.90
N LEU A 183 -25.59 -9.15 -7.89
CA LEU A 183 -25.68 -8.73 -6.49
C LEU A 183 -24.39 -8.00 -6.06
N PHE A 184 -23.23 -8.48 -6.50
CA PHE A 184 -21.95 -7.81 -6.28
C PHE A 184 -21.92 -6.41 -6.89
N GLN A 185 -22.27 -6.27 -8.17
CA GLN A 185 -22.28 -4.96 -8.84
C GLN A 185 -23.25 -3.99 -8.15
N THR A 186 -24.45 -4.46 -7.80
CA THR A 186 -25.46 -3.66 -7.09
C THR A 186 -24.93 -3.20 -5.73
N LYS A 187 -24.42 -4.12 -4.91
CA LYS A 187 -23.88 -3.80 -3.58
C LYS A 187 -22.64 -2.90 -3.65
N LEU A 188 -21.75 -3.14 -4.60
CA LEU A 188 -20.58 -2.29 -4.82
C LEU A 188 -21.00 -0.88 -5.23
N SER A 189 -21.93 -0.74 -6.18
CA SER A 189 -22.43 0.57 -6.61
C SER A 189 -23.11 1.32 -5.47
N ALA A 190 -23.92 0.64 -4.65
CA ALA A 190 -24.58 1.23 -3.49
C ALA A 190 -23.58 1.65 -2.41
N LEU A 191 -22.55 0.85 -2.15
CA LEU A 191 -21.47 1.17 -1.22
C LEU A 191 -20.66 2.38 -1.69
N LEU A 192 -20.30 2.43 -2.98
CA LEU A 192 -19.61 3.57 -3.57
C LEU A 192 -20.48 4.83 -3.55
N GLN A 193 -21.78 4.71 -3.85
CA GLN A 193 -22.71 5.83 -3.80
C GLN A 193 -22.86 6.36 -2.38
N LYS A 194 -23.08 5.48 -1.37
CA LYS A 194 -23.16 5.88 0.04
C LYS A 194 -21.91 6.64 0.47
N MET A 195 -20.73 6.14 0.09
CA MET A 195 -19.48 6.82 0.39
C MET A 195 -19.32 8.15 -0.36
N GLN A 196 -19.83 8.27 -1.59
CA GLN A 196 -19.85 9.52 -2.35
C GLN A 196 -20.83 10.52 -1.76
N ASP A 197 -21.99 10.08 -1.28
CA ASP A 197 -22.99 10.94 -0.63
C ASP A 197 -22.48 11.43 0.74
N ASP A 198 -21.86 10.55 1.52
CA ASP A 198 -21.14 10.94 2.74
C ASP A 198 -20.03 11.93 2.40
N LEU A 199 -19.35 11.75 1.26
CA LEU A 199 -18.32 12.69 0.82
C LEU A 199 -18.89 14.05 0.46
N ALA A 200 -19.96 14.04 -0.33
CA ALA A 200 -20.62 15.24 -0.80
C ALA A 200 -21.21 16.01 0.39
N ARG A 201 -21.72 15.31 1.40
CA ARG A 201 -22.18 15.90 2.64
C ARG A 201 -21.02 16.49 3.45
N GLU A 202 -19.90 15.80 3.58
CA GLU A 202 -18.70 16.36 4.24
C GLU A 202 -18.09 17.55 3.48
N ALA A 203 -18.16 17.53 2.14
CA ALA A 203 -17.80 18.67 1.30
C ALA A 203 -18.73 19.86 1.58
N ALA A 204 -20.04 19.59 1.58
CA ALA A 204 -21.09 20.59 1.82
C ALA A 204 -21.10 21.12 3.26
N GLU A 205 -20.64 20.33 4.23
CA GLU A 205 -20.36 20.76 5.60
C GLU A 205 -19.19 21.76 5.66
N GLY A 206 -18.49 22.01 4.55
CA GLY A 206 -17.49 23.08 4.41
C GLY A 206 -16.16 22.78 5.08
N LYS A 207 -15.86 21.49 5.32
CA LYS A 207 -14.61 21.06 5.95
C LYS A 207 -13.40 21.29 5.03
N THR A 208 -13.58 21.16 3.71
CA THR A 208 -12.56 21.49 2.72
C THR A 208 -12.86 22.86 2.13
N LYS A 209 -12.00 23.85 2.40
CA LYS A 209 -12.08 25.20 1.85
C LYS A 209 -11.12 25.33 0.69
N VAL A 210 -11.66 25.69 -0.48
CA VAL A 210 -10.87 25.95 -1.69
C VAL A 210 -11.04 27.40 -2.09
N ASP A 211 -9.96 28.15 -2.05
CA ASP A 211 -9.90 29.54 -2.46
C ASP A 211 -9.19 29.65 -3.80
N VAL A 212 -9.76 30.46 -4.71
CA VAL A 212 -9.12 30.80 -6.00
C VAL A 212 -8.51 32.18 -5.87
N SER A 213 -7.18 32.24 -5.95
CA SER A 213 -6.41 33.47 -5.95
C SER A 213 -6.64 34.25 -7.25
N PRO A 214 -6.81 35.59 -7.18
CA PRO A 214 -6.96 36.45 -8.37
C PRO A 214 -5.63 36.63 -9.13
N VAL A 215 -4.50 36.19 -8.56
CA VAL A 215 -3.18 36.35 -9.18
C VAL A 215 -2.92 35.16 -10.10
N VAL A 216 -2.87 35.44 -11.41
CA VAL A 216 -2.48 34.44 -12.41
C VAL A 216 -0.96 34.28 -12.35
N ARG A 217 -0.48 33.14 -11.84
CA ARG A 217 0.96 32.84 -11.77
C ARG A 217 1.50 32.46 -13.16
N PRO A 218 2.78 32.74 -13.47
CA PRO A 218 3.38 32.33 -14.74
C PRO A 218 3.25 30.82 -14.96
N GLY A 219 2.58 30.42 -16.04
CA GLY A 219 2.33 29.01 -16.38
C GLY A 219 1.05 28.40 -15.78
N ALA A 220 0.41 29.06 -14.81
CA ALA A 220 -0.88 28.64 -14.25
C ALA A 220 -2.01 29.52 -14.82
N MET A 221 -3.13 28.91 -15.21
CA MET A 221 -4.36 29.60 -15.57
C MET A 221 -5.14 30.02 -14.32
N PHE A 222 -5.19 29.14 -13.32
CA PHE A 222 -5.75 29.41 -12.01
C PHE A 222 -4.79 28.94 -10.93
N SER A 223 -4.81 29.61 -9.79
CA SER A 223 -4.09 29.18 -8.61
C SER A 223 -4.83 29.61 -7.37
N GLY A 224 -4.49 29.02 -6.24
CA GLY A 224 -5.06 29.41 -4.98
C GLY A 224 -4.67 28.47 -3.87
N ASP A 225 -5.38 28.56 -2.76
CA ASP A 225 -5.08 27.84 -1.55
C ASP A 225 -6.18 26.83 -1.26
N VAL A 226 -5.82 25.72 -0.64
CA VAL A 226 -6.76 24.73 -0.12
C VAL A 226 -6.43 24.38 1.31
N GLU A 227 -7.45 24.36 2.14
CA GLU A 227 -7.45 23.79 3.49
C GLU A 227 -8.40 22.60 3.49
N PHE A 228 -7.85 21.41 3.68
CA PHE A 228 -8.58 20.17 3.67
C PHE A 228 -9.20 19.88 5.04
N ALA A 229 -10.25 19.06 5.04
CA ALA A 229 -10.91 18.56 6.24
C ALA A 229 -9.94 17.84 7.21
N SER A 230 -8.92 17.16 6.68
CA SER A 230 -7.89 16.51 7.49
C SER A 230 -6.92 17.47 8.20
N GLY A 231 -7.03 18.77 7.96
CA GLY A 231 -6.08 19.78 8.42
C GLY A 231 -4.86 19.92 7.54
N ALA A 232 -4.76 19.17 6.43
CA ALA A 232 -3.76 19.45 5.40
C ALA A 232 -4.03 20.81 4.75
N LYS A 233 -2.98 21.54 4.39
CA LYS A 233 -3.03 22.84 3.73
C LYS A 233 -1.99 22.90 2.62
N GLY A 234 -2.33 23.59 1.56
CA GLY A 234 -1.40 23.78 0.46
C GLY A 234 -1.88 24.74 -0.60
N GLU A 235 -0.98 25.05 -1.51
CA GLU A 235 -1.26 25.81 -2.71
C GLU A 235 -1.58 24.84 -3.85
N TRP A 236 -2.60 25.16 -4.63
CA TRP A 236 -2.91 24.46 -5.86
C TRP A 236 -2.77 25.39 -7.07
N THR A 237 -2.40 24.79 -8.19
CA THR A 237 -2.24 25.48 -9.48
C THR A 237 -2.90 24.66 -10.56
N LEU A 238 -3.61 25.29 -11.48
CA LEU A 238 -4.22 24.67 -12.64
C LEU A 238 -3.66 25.35 -13.87
N ASP A 239 -2.89 24.64 -14.68
CA ASP A 239 -2.31 25.19 -15.90
C ASP A 239 -3.30 25.21 -17.08
N GLN A 240 -2.86 25.78 -18.21
CA GLN A 240 -3.67 25.84 -19.43
C GLN A 240 -3.95 24.47 -20.06
N SER A 241 -3.20 23.43 -19.68
CA SER A 241 -3.44 22.05 -20.12
C SER A 241 -4.47 21.33 -19.26
N GLY A 242 -5.03 22.01 -18.25
CA GLY A 242 -5.94 21.42 -17.27
C GLY A 242 -5.24 20.51 -16.26
N ARG A 243 -3.91 20.60 -16.16
CA ARG A 243 -3.13 19.83 -15.19
C ARG A 243 -3.16 20.55 -13.84
N LEU A 244 -3.64 19.82 -12.84
CA LEU A 244 -3.65 20.27 -11.45
C LEU A 244 -2.29 19.96 -10.80
N GLY A 245 -1.57 21.00 -10.41
CA GLY A 245 -0.44 20.97 -9.51
C GLY A 245 -0.89 21.24 -8.08
N PHE A 246 -0.26 20.57 -7.12
CA PHE A 246 -0.52 20.80 -5.70
C PHE A 246 0.80 20.80 -4.93
N GLN A 247 0.99 21.82 -4.11
CA GLN A 247 2.16 22.07 -3.28
C GLN A 247 1.72 22.11 -1.81
N LEU A 248 2.30 21.22 -1.00
CA LEU A 248 2.08 21.22 0.45
C LEU A 248 2.67 22.49 1.08
N GLY A 249 1.93 23.08 2.03
CA GLY A 249 2.49 24.11 2.91
C GLY A 249 3.56 23.53 3.84
N GLU A 250 4.53 24.35 4.24
CA GLU A 250 5.56 23.95 5.20
C GLU A 250 4.93 23.56 6.54
N GLY A 251 5.23 22.36 7.03
CA GLY A 251 4.63 21.82 8.25
C GLY A 251 3.18 21.30 8.11
N SER A 252 2.62 21.29 6.89
CA SER A 252 1.28 20.73 6.65
C SER A 252 1.27 19.21 6.73
N ALA A 253 0.17 18.66 7.27
CA ALA A 253 -0.15 17.24 7.15
C ALA A 253 -0.29 16.84 5.67
N LYS A 254 -0.04 15.54 5.38
CA LYS A 254 -0.22 14.98 4.03
C LYS A 254 -1.72 14.80 3.77
N PRO A 255 -2.27 15.35 2.67
CA PRO A 255 -3.66 15.14 2.33
C PRO A 255 -3.95 13.66 2.14
N THR A 256 -5.09 13.23 2.64
CA THR A 256 -5.58 11.87 2.45
C THR A 256 -6.12 11.71 1.02
N PRO A 257 -6.28 10.47 0.52
CA PRO A 257 -6.96 10.24 -0.75
C PRO A 257 -8.37 10.85 -0.79
N ARG A 258 -9.06 10.83 0.36
CA ARG A 258 -10.39 11.41 0.55
C ARG A 258 -10.39 12.92 0.34
N ASP A 259 -9.42 13.60 0.93
CA ASP A 259 -9.18 15.04 0.77
C ASP A 259 -8.94 15.42 -0.70
N MET A 260 -8.13 14.64 -1.41
CA MET A 260 -7.82 14.87 -2.82
C MET A 260 -9.04 14.75 -3.73
N GLN A 261 -9.95 13.81 -3.44
CA GLN A 261 -11.22 13.66 -4.17
C GLN A 261 -12.15 14.85 -3.90
N LEU A 262 -12.29 15.24 -2.63
CA LEU A 262 -13.06 16.41 -2.22
C LEU A 262 -12.59 17.68 -2.92
N PHE A 263 -11.29 17.91 -2.86
CA PHE A 263 -10.68 19.10 -3.43
C PHE A 263 -10.90 19.20 -4.93
N GLN A 264 -10.78 18.11 -5.69
CA GLN A 264 -11.06 18.15 -7.12
C GLN A 264 -12.51 18.54 -7.42
N MET A 265 -13.47 17.97 -6.70
CA MET A 265 -14.89 18.27 -6.88
C MET A 265 -15.21 19.72 -6.51
N GLU A 266 -14.70 20.17 -5.36
CA GLU A 266 -14.93 21.54 -4.86
C GLU A 266 -14.23 22.57 -5.74
N LEU A 267 -13.00 22.29 -6.21
CA LEU A 267 -12.30 23.14 -7.17
C LEU A 267 -13.09 23.32 -8.47
N GLN A 268 -13.59 22.23 -9.06
CA GLN A 268 -14.40 22.31 -10.27
C GLN A 268 -15.67 23.14 -10.03
N ARG A 269 -16.34 22.94 -8.89
CA ARG A 269 -17.52 23.72 -8.51
C ARG A 269 -17.20 25.21 -8.35
N VAL A 270 -16.12 25.54 -7.66
CA VAL A 270 -15.71 26.93 -7.43
C VAL A 270 -15.36 27.60 -8.75
N LEU A 271 -14.63 26.92 -9.66
CA LEU A 271 -14.28 27.44 -10.98
C LEU A 271 -15.54 27.69 -11.83
N GLN A 272 -16.45 26.71 -11.90
CA GLN A 272 -17.74 26.84 -12.59
C GLN A 272 -18.58 27.99 -12.02
N SER A 273 -18.64 28.13 -10.69
CA SER A 273 -19.39 29.20 -10.04
C SER A 273 -18.82 30.59 -10.34
N LYS A 274 -17.50 30.68 -10.55
CA LYS A 274 -16.83 31.92 -10.97
C LYS A 274 -16.95 32.18 -12.48
N GLY A 275 -17.62 31.30 -13.23
CA GLY A 275 -17.87 31.45 -14.67
C GLY A 275 -16.63 31.18 -15.53
N LEU A 276 -15.73 30.32 -15.05
CA LEU A 276 -14.45 29.98 -15.66
C LEU A 276 -14.44 28.52 -16.15
#